data_AF-A0A973R1N3-F1
#
_entry.id   AF-A0A973R1N3-F1
#
_cell.length_a   1.000
_cell.length_b   1.000
_cell.length_c   1.000
_cell.angle_alpha   90.00
_cell.angle_beta   90.00
_cell.angle_gamma   90.00
#
_symmetry.space_group_name_H-M   'P 1'
#
loop_
_entity.id
_entity.type
_entity.pdbx_description
1 polymer ?
#
loop_
_entity_poly.entity_id
_entity_poly.type
_entity_poly.pdbx_seq_one_letter_code
_entity_poly.pdbx_strand_id
1 'polypeptide(L)'
;MSYLPLRSRRRPAQARQTDLPGLSGVVRVDRRTKDLTKRLKAGEIALIDHVDLDRPAAEALLACKPAAVVNASKSLSGRYPTMGLEILVSAGIPVVDEVGPAALDRVTEGDTVRLDGNVLLRGSTPVAVGKTIELPEVVDALAEARSAVSEQIEAFTVNTMEYLRAERDLLFDGVGVPEIATRLDGRHVLMVVRGAHHKDDLTVLRPYIREYRPVCIGVDGGADTLLETGHKPDIIVGDMDSVSDEALACGAELIVHAYPDGTAPGLDRVTALGLPCTVFPAAGTSEDVAMLLADDKGATLIVAVGGHSNLVEFLEKGRGGMASTFLTRLRVGGKLVDAKGVSRLYRSRISNSSLAALVLAAFTTIVATLLVSPAGKGYLTVLGSVWDDFVFWLRGVFS
;
A
#
# COMPACT_ATOMS: atom_id res chain seq x y z
N MET A 1 -55.67 35.05 -62.81
CA MET A 1 -54.35 35.41 -62.24
C MET A 1 -54.46 35.22 -60.73
N SER A 2 -54.20 34.01 -60.24
CA SER A 2 -54.43 33.63 -58.84
C SER A 2 -53.26 32.77 -58.38
N TYR A 3 -52.38 33.38 -57.60
CA TYR A 3 -51.21 32.75 -56.99
C TYR A 3 -51.66 31.89 -55.79
N LEU A 4 -51.32 30.60 -55.82
CA LEU A 4 -51.37 29.69 -54.67
C LEU A 4 -49.99 29.69 -53.98
N PRO A 5 -49.87 29.92 -52.66
CA PRO A 5 -48.59 29.85 -51.99
C PRO A 5 -48.23 28.40 -51.62
N LEU A 6 -46.98 28.04 -51.93
CA LEU A 6 -46.34 26.77 -51.55
C LEU A 6 -46.22 26.67 -50.03
N ARG A 7 -46.88 25.67 -49.42
CA ARG A 7 -46.68 25.29 -48.02
C ARG A 7 -45.28 24.70 -47.84
N SER A 8 -44.38 25.44 -47.18
CA SER A 8 -43.10 24.92 -46.73
C SER A 8 -43.31 23.87 -45.63
N ARG A 9 -42.98 22.60 -45.91
CA ARG A 9 -42.83 21.56 -44.89
C ARG A 9 -41.64 21.92 -44.00
N ARG A 10 -41.90 22.43 -42.79
CA ARG A 10 -40.90 22.56 -41.73
C ARG A 10 -40.41 21.15 -41.36
N ARG A 11 -39.09 20.92 -41.49
CA ARG A 11 -38.41 19.77 -40.87
C ARG A 11 -38.58 19.87 -39.35
N PRO A 12 -38.82 18.76 -38.62
CA PRO A 12 -38.83 18.80 -37.16
C PRO A 12 -37.44 19.19 -36.66
N ALA A 13 -37.39 20.19 -35.78
CA ALA A 13 -36.18 20.61 -35.11
C ALA A 13 -35.73 19.48 -34.17
N GLN A 14 -34.51 18.97 -34.37
CA GLN A 14 -33.82 18.16 -33.37
C GLN A 14 -33.72 18.99 -32.08
N ALA A 15 -34.43 18.58 -31.03
CA ALA A 15 -34.27 19.15 -29.70
C ALA A 15 -32.79 19.05 -29.31
N ARG A 16 -32.21 20.15 -28.83
CA ARG A 16 -30.84 20.13 -28.30
C ARG A 16 -30.84 19.22 -27.08
N GLN A 17 -29.84 18.34 -27.02
CA GLN A 17 -29.66 17.33 -25.98
C GLN A 17 -29.60 17.90 -24.54
N THR A 18 -29.45 19.22 -24.42
CA THR A 18 -29.44 20.01 -23.17
C THR A 18 -30.80 20.21 -22.51
N ASP A 19 -31.92 19.95 -23.20
CA ASP A 19 -33.28 20.20 -22.68
C ASP A 19 -33.98 18.93 -22.14
N LEU A 20 -33.27 17.80 -22.11
CA LEU A 20 -33.79 16.54 -21.57
C LEU A 20 -33.43 16.41 -20.07
N PRO A 21 -34.31 15.87 -19.21
CA PRO A 21 -34.07 15.74 -17.78
C PRO A 21 -32.83 14.88 -17.47
N GLY A 22 -32.23 15.06 -16.30
CA GLY A 22 -31.07 14.27 -15.88
C GLY A 22 -29.72 14.96 -16.08
N LEU A 23 -28.69 14.34 -15.53
CA LEU A 23 -27.35 14.89 -15.44
C LEU A 23 -26.51 14.46 -16.64
N SER A 24 -25.98 15.42 -17.41
CA SER A 24 -25.10 15.12 -18.54
C SER A 24 -23.65 15.44 -18.19
N GLY A 25 -22.74 14.53 -18.56
CA GLY A 25 -21.32 14.68 -18.27
C GLY A 25 -20.46 13.79 -19.14
N VAL A 26 -19.18 14.12 -19.23
CA VAL A 26 -18.18 13.20 -19.80
C VAL A 26 -17.97 12.06 -18.82
N VAL A 27 -18.00 10.83 -19.32
CA VAL A 27 -17.79 9.64 -18.49
C VAL A 27 -16.31 9.26 -18.43
N ARG A 28 -15.84 8.92 -17.23
CA ARG A 28 -14.59 8.19 -17.01
C ARG A 28 -14.91 6.78 -16.60
N VAL A 29 -14.24 5.82 -17.22
CA VAL A 29 -14.50 4.40 -17.00
C VAL A 29 -13.22 3.74 -16.52
N ASP A 30 -13.31 2.98 -15.44
CA ASP A 30 -12.23 2.11 -15.02
C ASP A 30 -12.77 1.03 -14.08
N ARG A 31 -12.21 -0.18 -14.15
CA ARG A 31 -12.50 -1.24 -13.17
C ARG A 31 -11.82 -0.93 -11.84
N ARG A 32 -10.71 -0.18 -11.84
CA ARG A 32 -9.99 0.20 -10.64
C ARG A 32 -10.28 1.66 -10.31
N THR A 33 -11.07 1.89 -9.26
CA THR A 33 -11.42 3.25 -8.79
C THR A 33 -10.19 4.13 -8.56
N LYS A 34 -9.10 3.56 -8.04
CA LYS A 34 -7.82 4.27 -7.84
C LYS A 34 -7.21 4.82 -9.13
N ASP A 35 -7.37 4.12 -10.24
CA ASP A 35 -6.81 4.54 -11.53
C ASP A 35 -7.75 5.54 -12.22
N LEU A 36 -9.06 5.41 -12.01
CA LEU A 36 -10.05 6.39 -12.43
C LEU A 36 -9.86 7.75 -11.77
N THR A 37 -9.65 7.81 -10.45
CA THR A 37 -9.53 9.09 -9.71
C THR A 37 -8.32 9.92 -10.10
N LYS A 38 -7.29 9.33 -10.72
CA LYS A 38 -6.16 10.08 -11.29
C LYS A 38 -6.54 10.89 -12.53
N ARG A 39 -7.64 10.53 -13.19
CA ARG A 39 -8.07 11.06 -14.50
C ARG A 39 -9.42 11.77 -14.45
N LEU A 40 -10.23 11.46 -13.44
CA LEU A 40 -11.54 12.05 -13.19
C LEU A 40 -11.44 13.54 -12.87
N LYS A 41 -12.25 14.34 -13.56
CA LYS A 41 -12.36 15.79 -13.34
C LYS A 41 -13.69 16.16 -12.70
N ALA A 42 -13.71 17.33 -12.07
CA ALA A 42 -14.92 17.88 -11.47
C ALA A 42 -16.05 18.00 -12.52
N GLY A 43 -17.25 17.53 -12.16
CA GLY A 43 -18.41 17.53 -13.03
C GLY A 43 -18.48 16.37 -14.04
N GLU A 44 -17.49 15.48 -14.09
CA GLU A 44 -17.54 14.26 -14.90
C GLU A 44 -18.33 13.14 -14.17
N ILE A 45 -18.80 12.15 -14.92
CA ILE A 45 -19.49 10.97 -14.38
C ILE A 45 -18.47 9.84 -14.22
N ALA A 46 -18.37 9.28 -13.02
CA ALA A 46 -17.48 8.14 -12.76
C ALA A 46 -18.24 6.83 -12.98
N LEU A 47 -17.82 6.00 -13.93
CA LEU A 47 -18.28 4.62 -14.09
C LEU A 47 -17.22 3.66 -13.56
N ILE A 48 -17.53 3.01 -12.43
CA ILE A 48 -16.62 2.13 -11.68
C ILE A 48 -17.14 0.70 -11.63
N ASP A 49 -16.28 -0.23 -11.22
CA ASP A 49 -16.64 -1.61 -10.87
C ASP A 49 -15.99 -1.97 -9.52
N HIS A 50 -16.67 -1.62 -8.42
CA HIS A 50 -16.11 -1.71 -7.06
C HIS A 50 -17.12 -2.37 -6.10
N VAL A 51 -16.88 -3.62 -5.73
CA VAL A 51 -17.67 -4.29 -4.68
C VAL A 51 -17.26 -3.77 -3.32
N ASP A 52 -18.22 -3.49 -2.43
CA ASP A 52 -17.95 -3.03 -1.06
C ASP A 52 -17.11 -1.74 -1.05
N LEU A 53 -17.64 -0.67 -1.66
CA LEU A 53 -16.95 0.61 -1.79
C LEU A 53 -16.51 1.14 -0.41
N ASP A 54 -15.20 1.20 -0.22
CA ASP A 54 -14.59 1.58 1.05
C ASP A 54 -14.48 3.10 1.23
N ARG A 55 -14.07 3.51 2.44
CA ARG A 55 -13.87 4.93 2.77
C ARG A 55 -12.78 5.58 1.89
N PRO A 56 -11.56 5.02 1.75
CA PRO A 56 -10.53 5.63 0.92
C PRO A 56 -10.94 5.86 -0.53
N ALA A 57 -11.61 4.90 -1.16
CA ALA A 57 -12.09 5.02 -2.53
C ALA A 57 -13.18 6.09 -2.65
N ALA A 58 -14.12 6.13 -1.70
CA ALA A 58 -15.16 7.16 -1.67
C ALA A 58 -14.60 8.57 -1.43
N GLU A 59 -13.63 8.72 -0.52
CA GLU A 59 -12.96 10.01 -0.27
C GLU A 59 -12.15 10.46 -1.50
N ALA A 60 -11.48 9.54 -2.19
CA ALA A 60 -10.77 9.84 -3.44
C ALA A 60 -11.72 10.25 -4.57
N LEU A 61 -12.88 9.59 -4.71
CA LEU A 61 -13.92 9.99 -5.64
C LEU A 61 -14.48 11.37 -5.28
N LEU A 62 -14.84 11.58 -4.00
CA LEU A 62 -15.38 12.84 -3.50
C LEU A 62 -14.42 14.02 -3.74
N ALA A 63 -13.11 13.81 -3.55
CA ALA A 63 -12.09 14.83 -3.82
C ALA A 63 -12.08 15.28 -5.29
N CYS A 64 -12.43 14.39 -6.23
CA CYS A 64 -12.54 14.71 -7.65
C CYS A 64 -13.83 15.47 -8.00
N LYS A 65 -14.82 15.51 -7.10
CA LYS A 65 -16.14 16.16 -7.29
C LYS A 65 -16.88 15.70 -8.55
N PRO A 66 -17.10 14.38 -8.74
CA PRO A 66 -17.89 13.89 -9.86
C PRO A 66 -19.31 14.42 -9.79
N ALA A 67 -19.93 14.54 -10.94
CA ALA A 67 -21.34 14.89 -11.05
C ALA A 67 -22.26 13.74 -10.64
N ALA A 68 -21.83 12.49 -10.85
CA ALA A 68 -22.47 11.28 -10.36
C ALA A 68 -21.48 10.11 -10.36
N VAL A 69 -21.75 9.08 -9.55
CA VAL A 69 -21.03 7.81 -9.55
C VAL A 69 -21.98 6.70 -9.99
N VAL A 70 -21.57 5.94 -10.99
CA VAL A 70 -22.28 4.76 -11.50
C VAL A 70 -21.39 3.56 -11.24
N ASN A 71 -21.87 2.58 -10.47
CA ASN A 71 -21.10 1.40 -10.14
C ASN A 71 -21.74 0.16 -10.76
N ALA A 72 -20.92 -0.66 -11.43
CA ALA A 72 -21.35 -1.91 -12.02
C ALA A 72 -21.61 -3.00 -10.97
N SER A 73 -20.81 -3.00 -9.90
CA SER A 73 -20.89 -3.92 -8.78
C SER A 73 -21.79 -3.40 -7.67
N LYS A 74 -22.04 -4.22 -6.64
CA LYS A 74 -22.77 -3.83 -5.43
C LYS A 74 -21.83 -3.10 -4.47
N SER A 75 -22.06 -1.82 -4.23
CA SER A 75 -21.23 -0.98 -3.36
C SER A 75 -21.34 -1.33 -1.87
N LEU A 76 -22.40 -2.03 -1.45
CA LEU A 76 -22.55 -2.60 -0.10
C LEU A 76 -23.12 -4.01 -0.21
N SER A 77 -22.25 -5.02 -0.13
CA SER A 77 -22.64 -6.43 -0.28
C SER A 77 -23.59 -6.91 0.83
N GLY A 78 -23.43 -6.36 2.03
CA GLY A 78 -24.11 -6.79 3.26
C GLY A 78 -23.23 -7.65 4.18
N ARG A 79 -22.02 -8.00 3.76
CA ARG A 79 -21.08 -8.82 4.56
C ARG A 79 -20.53 -8.08 5.77
N TYR A 80 -20.29 -6.79 5.63
CA TYR A 80 -19.81 -5.89 6.67
C TYR A 80 -20.20 -4.44 6.31
N PRO A 81 -20.26 -3.53 7.29
CA PRO A 81 -20.69 -2.16 7.06
C PRO A 81 -19.59 -1.31 6.39
N THR A 82 -19.64 -1.14 5.06
CA THR A 82 -18.75 -0.22 4.33
C THR A 82 -19.31 1.20 4.24
N MET A 83 -18.48 2.19 4.55
CA MET A 83 -18.91 3.59 4.59
C MET A 83 -18.91 4.32 3.25
N GLY A 84 -18.47 3.69 2.14
CA GLY A 84 -18.25 4.42 0.89
C GLY A 84 -19.53 5.00 0.28
N LEU A 85 -20.65 4.26 0.32
CA LEU A 85 -21.95 4.79 -0.10
C LEU A 85 -22.40 5.96 0.76
N GLU A 86 -22.29 5.83 2.09
CA GLU A 86 -22.69 6.88 3.03
C GLU A 86 -21.93 8.18 2.79
N ILE A 87 -20.61 8.09 2.55
CA ILE A 87 -19.75 9.24 2.25
C ILE A 87 -20.20 9.97 0.98
N LEU A 88 -20.42 9.23 -0.12
CA LEU A 88 -20.80 9.83 -1.39
C LEU A 88 -22.20 10.46 -1.34
N VAL A 89 -23.18 9.73 -0.82
CA VAL A 89 -24.58 10.18 -0.79
C VAL A 89 -24.76 11.34 0.19
N SER A 90 -24.10 11.29 1.37
CA SER A 90 -24.16 12.40 2.34
C SER A 90 -23.49 13.67 1.81
N ALA A 91 -22.51 13.54 0.92
CA ALA A 91 -21.91 14.67 0.21
C ALA A 91 -22.75 15.19 -0.97
N GLY A 92 -23.92 14.59 -1.22
CA GLY A 92 -24.84 14.98 -2.29
C GLY A 92 -24.43 14.50 -3.68
N ILE A 93 -23.53 13.52 -3.78
CA ILE A 93 -23.17 12.90 -5.07
C ILE A 93 -24.21 11.81 -5.38
N PRO A 94 -24.96 11.91 -6.49
CA PRO A 94 -25.88 10.86 -6.92
C PRO A 94 -25.11 9.57 -7.21
N VAL A 95 -25.60 8.45 -6.66
CA VAL A 95 -25.03 7.13 -6.90
C VAL A 95 -26.08 6.21 -7.54
N VAL A 96 -25.70 5.57 -8.64
CA VAL A 96 -26.47 4.47 -9.25
C VAL A 96 -25.64 3.20 -9.18
N ASP A 97 -26.10 2.24 -8.40
CA ASP A 97 -25.38 1.01 -8.09
C ASP A 97 -25.89 -0.16 -8.94
N GLU A 98 -25.13 -1.26 -8.97
CA GLU A 98 -25.55 -2.52 -9.59
C GLU A 98 -25.97 -2.41 -11.08
N VAL A 99 -25.30 -1.54 -11.86
CA VAL A 99 -25.61 -1.42 -13.30
C VAL A 99 -25.12 -2.60 -14.16
N GLY A 100 -24.35 -3.50 -13.55
CA GLY A 100 -23.75 -4.68 -14.16
C GLY A 100 -22.47 -4.39 -14.96
N PRO A 101 -21.56 -5.38 -15.08
CA PRO A 101 -20.24 -5.19 -15.70
C PRO A 101 -20.31 -4.84 -17.18
N ALA A 102 -21.38 -5.25 -17.87
CA ALA A 102 -21.62 -4.92 -19.28
C ALA A 102 -21.72 -3.41 -19.55
N ALA A 103 -21.97 -2.58 -18.52
CA ALA A 103 -21.96 -1.13 -18.65
C ALA A 103 -20.58 -0.60 -19.06
N LEU A 104 -19.50 -1.18 -18.54
CA LEU A 104 -18.13 -0.75 -18.81
C LEU A 104 -17.73 -1.03 -20.27
N ASP A 105 -18.27 -2.09 -20.88
CA ASP A 105 -17.96 -2.45 -22.27
C ASP A 105 -18.79 -1.64 -23.28
N ARG A 106 -19.96 -1.13 -22.87
CA ARG A 106 -20.89 -0.38 -23.72
C ARG A 106 -20.60 1.12 -23.81
N VAL A 107 -19.74 1.61 -22.92
CA VAL A 107 -19.41 3.03 -22.79
C VAL A 107 -17.92 3.21 -22.98
N THR A 108 -17.52 4.06 -23.92
CA THR A 108 -16.10 4.40 -24.10
C THR A 108 -15.76 5.58 -23.23
N GLU A 109 -14.59 5.54 -22.60
CA GLU A 109 -14.12 6.69 -21.85
C GLU A 109 -14.06 7.96 -22.71
N GLY A 110 -14.51 9.09 -22.14
CA GLY A 110 -14.61 10.36 -22.85
C GLY A 110 -15.94 10.55 -23.57
N ASP A 111 -16.79 9.52 -23.62
CA ASP A 111 -18.15 9.66 -24.14
C ASP A 111 -18.96 10.66 -23.30
N THR A 112 -19.78 11.45 -23.98
CA THR A 112 -20.81 12.25 -23.31
C THR A 112 -22.03 11.38 -23.04
N VAL A 113 -22.35 11.18 -21.78
CA VAL A 113 -23.48 10.37 -21.32
C VAL A 113 -24.44 11.22 -20.49
N ARG A 114 -25.70 10.78 -20.42
CA ARG A 114 -26.75 11.38 -19.60
C ARG A 114 -27.23 10.35 -18.59
N LEU A 115 -27.20 10.68 -17.31
CA LEU A 115 -27.77 9.90 -16.23
C LEU A 115 -29.16 10.46 -15.91
N ASP A 116 -30.21 9.71 -16.24
CA ASP A 116 -31.60 10.08 -16.03
C ASP A 116 -32.21 9.12 -15.01
N GLY A 117 -32.32 9.56 -13.76
CA GLY A 117 -32.65 8.68 -12.63
C GLY A 117 -31.64 7.55 -12.50
N ASN A 118 -32.09 6.31 -12.68
CA ASN A 118 -31.28 5.09 -12.58
C ASN A 118 -30.78 4.56 -13.93
N VAL A 119 -31.00 5.30 -15.02
CA VAL A 119 -30.64 4.89 -16.39
C VAL A 119 -29.49 5.73 -16.91
N LEU A 120 -28.41 5.06 -17.33
CA LEU A 120 -27.31 5.69 -18.04
C LEU A 120 -27.58 5.61 -19.55
N LEU A 121 -27.54 6.75 -20.24
CA LEU A 121 -27.81 6.86 -21.68
C LEU A 121 -26.62 7.45 -22.44
N ARG A 122 -26.36 6.89 -23.63
CA ARG A 122 -25.49 7.50 -24.65
C ARG A 122 -26.38 8.00 -25.78
N GLY A 123 -26.50 9.32 -25.93
CA GLY A 123 -27.52 9.87 -26.81
C GLY A 123 -28.93 9.58 -26.28
N SER A 124 -29.71 8.85 -27.07
CA SER A 124 -31.03 8.34 -26.72
C SER A 124 -31.04 6.85 -26.34
N THR A 125 -29.88 6.18 -26.40
CA THR A 125 -29.78 4.73 -26.20
C THR A 125 -29.44 4.42 -24.74
N PRO A 126 -30.27 3.66 -24.00
CA PRO A 126 -29.92 3.16 -22.67
C PRO A 126 -28.73 2.19 -22.78
N VAL A 127 -27.65 2.48 -22.06
CA VAL A 127 -26.45 1.63 -22.02
C VAL A 127 -26.41 0.77 -20.76
N ALA A 128 -26.95 1.29 -19.65
CA ALA A 128 -27.01 0.59 -18.37
C ALA A 128 -28.21 1.07 -17.53
N VAL A 129 -28.71 0.21 -16.65
CA VAL A 129 -29.79 0.49 -15.70
C VAL A 129 -29.37 -0.11 -14.36
N GLY A 130 -29.49 0.64 -13.28
CA GLY A 130 -29.14 0.18 -11.94
C GLY A 130 -30.14 0.59 -10.89
N LYS A 131 -29.67 0.64 -9.65
CA LYS A 131 -30.43 1.07 -8.47
C LYS A 131 -29.98 2.46 -8.04
N THR A 132 -30.90 3.42 -7.98
CA THR A 132 -30.61 4.71 -7.34
C THR A 132 -30.42 4.49 -5.86
N ILE A 133 -29.34 5.03 -5.30
CA ILE A 133 -29.04 4.91 -3.88
C ILE A 133 -29.46 6.18 -3.15
N GLU A 134 -30.29 6.01 -2.12
CA GLU A 134 -30.71 7.08 -1.22
C GLU A 134 -30.15 6.89 0.19
N LEU A 135 -29.93 7.99 0.90
CA LEU A 135 -29.29 7.95 2.22
C LEU A 135 -30.04 7.08 3.25
N PRO A 136 -31.39 7.11 3.35
CA PRO A 136 -32.10 6.23 4.29
C PRO A 136 -31.86 4.75 4.02
N GLU A 137 -31.84 4.33 2.74
CA GLU A 137 -31.56 2.94 2.37
C GLU A 137 -30.13 2.52 2.74
N VAL A 138 -29.16 3.44 2.60
CA VAL A 138 -27.78 3.18 3.00
C VAL A 138 -27.67 2.98 4.51
N VAL A 139 -28.34 3.81 5.30
CA VAL A 139 -28.32 3.71 6.77
C VAL A 139 -28.92 2.38 7.23
N ASP A 140 -30.05 1.97 6.66
CA ASP A 140 -30.70 0.69 6.98
C ASP A 140 -29.82 -0.50 6.58
N ALA A 141 -29.26 -0.47 5.37
CA ALA A 141 -28.36 -1.52 4.89
C ALA A 141 -27.06 -1.60 5.73
N LEU A 142 -26.55 -0.48 6.23
CA LEU A 142 -25.42 -0.44 7.17
C LEU A 142 -25.80 -1.07 8.52
N ALA A 143 -27.02 -0.85 9.02
CA ALA A 143 -27.49 -1.46 10.25
C ALA A 143 -27.64 -2.99 10.09
N GLU A 144 -28.21 -3.45 8.98
CA GLU A 144 -28.30 -4.87 8.65
C GLU A 144 -26.91 -5.52 8.50
N ALA A 145 -26.00 -4.87 7.78
CA ALA A 145 -24.62 -5.35 7.62
C ALA A 145 -23.88 -5.42 8.97
N ARG A 146 -24.16 -4.53 9.93
CA ARG A 146 -23.63 -4.61 11.29
C ARG A 146 -24.12 -5.85 12.04
N SER A 147 -25.39 -6.23 11.86
CA SER A 147 -25.92 -7.46 12.44
C SER A 147 -25.30 -8.72 11.83
N ALA A 148 -24.96 -8.68 10.54
CA ALA A 148 -24.28 -9.76 9.82
C ALA A 148 -22.80 -9.95 10.23
N VAL A 149 -22.18 -8.98 10.90
CA VAL A 149 -20.79 -9.10 11.42
C VAL A 149 -20.66 -10.29 12.39
N SER A 150 -21.72 -10.64 13.13
CA SER A 150 -21.72 -11.78 14.05
C SER A 150 -21.39 -13.09 13.34
N GLU A 151 -21.96 -13.33 12.15
CA GLU A 151 -21.69 -14.52 11.34
C GLU A 151 -20.23 -14.54 10.85
N GLN A 152 -19.67 -13.37 10.52
CA GLN A 152 -18.26 -13.24 10.14
C GLN A 152 -17.32 -13.52 11.32
N ILE A 153 -17.68 -13.11 12.54
CA ILE A 153 -16.91 -13.42 13.75
C ILE A 153 -16.96 -14.92 14.07
N GLU A 154 -18.10 -15.57 13.88
CA GLU A 154 -18.22 -17.02 14.06
C GLU A 154 -17.36 -17.77 13.04
N ALA A 155 -17.43 -17.40 11.76
CA ALA A 155 -16.56 -17.94 10.71
C ALA A 155 -15.07 -17.70 11.01
N PHE A 156 -14.71 -16.51 11.51
CA PHE A 156 -13.35 -16.21 11.96
C PHE A 156 -12.90 -17.16 13.08
N THR A 157 -13.78 -17.45 14.05
CA THR A 157 -13.48 -18.36 15.17
C THR A 157 -13.19 -19.78 14.69
N VAL A 158 -14.03 -20.32 13.80
CA VAL A 158 -13.84 -21.67 13.22
C VAL A 158 -12.53 -21.73 12.44
N ASN A 159 -12.29 -20.77 11.53
CA ASN A 159 -11.06 -20.69 10.73
C ASN A 159 -9.81 -20.55 11.62
N THR A 160 -9.92 -19.81 12.71
CA THR A 160 -8.82 -19.62 13.68
C THR A 160 -8.45 -20.92 14.38
N MET A 161 -9.44 -21.71 14.78
CA MET A 161 -9.19 -23.00 15.42
C MET A 161 -8.61 -24.03 14.45
N GLU A 162 -9.03 -24.02 13.18
CA GLU A 162 -8.45 -24.88 12.15
C GLU A 162 -6.99 -24.51 11.89
N TYR A 163 -6.68 -23.22 11.71
CA TYR A 163 -5.31 -22.77 11.51
C TYR A 163 -4.40 -23.09 12.70
N LEU A 164 -4.87 -22.86 13.95
CA LEU A 164 -4.09 -23.23 15.14
C LEU A 164 -3.76 -24.71 15.21
N ARG A 165 -4.66 -25.58 14.75
CA ARG A 165 -4.43 -27.03 14.74
C ARG A 165 -3.46 -27.43 13.63
N ALA A 166 -3.57 -26.81 12.45
CA ALA A 166 -2.71 -27.09 11.31
C ALA A 166 -1.27 -26.60 11.53
N GLU A 167 -1.11 -25.39 12.06
CA GLU A 167 0.18 -24.68 12.12
C GLU A 167 0.74 -24.55 13.54
N ARG A 168 0.30 -25.40 14.49
CA ARG A 168 0.74 -25.33 15.89
C ARG A 168 2.27 -25.33 16.00
N ASP A 169 2.92 -26.29 15.37
CA ASP A 169 4.35 -26.51 15.55
C ASP A 169 5.16 -25.37 14.90
N LEU A 170 4.70 -24.81 13.77
CA LEU A 170 5.28 -23.62 13.19
C LEU A 170 5.11 -22.41 14.11
N LEU A 171 3.89 -22.16 14.62
CA LEU A 171 3.54 -21.00 15.45
C LEU A 171 4.20 -20.97 16.83
N PHE A 172 4.38 -22.13 17.47
CA PHE A 172 4.93 -22.20 18.82
C PHE A 172 6.41 -22.56 18.85
N ASP A 173 6.84 -23.47 17.96
CA ASP A 173 8.18 -24.06 18.01
C ASP A 173 9.07 -23.65 16.82
N GLY A 174 8.54 -22.87 15.87
CA GLY A 174 9.30 -22.46 14.67
C GLY A 174 9.60 -23.61 13.71
N VAL A 175 8.95 -24.76 13.90
CA VAL A 175 9.21 -25.96 13.10
C VAL A 175 8.76 -25.72 11.66
N GLY A 176 9.68 -25.94 10.72
CA GLY A 176 9.42 -25.78 9.28
C GLY A 176 9.94 -24.47 8.67
N VAL A 177 10.45 -23.54 9.49
CA VAL A 177 11.11 -22.33 8.96
C VAL A 177 12.41 -22.74 8.26
N PRO A 178 12.60 -22.37 6.97
CA PRO A 178 13.78 -22.76 6.21
C PRO A 178 15.05 -22.07 6.71
N GLU A 179 16.19 -22.67 6.42
CA GLU A 179 17.47 -21.96 6.53
C GLU A 179 17.63 -20.93 5.42
N ILE A 180 18.22 -19.79 5.77
CA ILE A 180 18.45 -18.66 4.87
C ILE A 180 19.90 -18.19 4.98
N ALA A 181 20.44 -17.67 3.89
CA ALA A 181 21.78 -17.07 3.84
C ALA A 181 21.79 -15.67 4.48
N THR A 182 20.68 -14.94 4.39
CA THR A 182 20.58 -13.57 4.90
C THR A 182 20.48 -13.56 6.42
N ARG A 183 21.44 -12.91 7.08
CA ARG A 183 21.46 -12.81 8.56
C ARG A 183 20.45 -11.79 9.08
N LEU A 184 19.42 -12.29 9.77
CA LEU A 184 18.38 -11.50 10.45
C LEU A 184 18.65 -11.31 11.96
N ASP A 185 19.37 -12.24 12.58
CA ASP A 185 19.64 -12.25 14.02
C ASP A 185 20.22 -10.93 14.54
N GLY A 186 19.55 -10.36 15.53
CA GLY A 186 19.93 -9.10 16.16
C GLY A 186 19.57 -7.83 15.36
N ARG A 187 19.04 -7.97 14.15
CA ARG A 187 18.80 -6.84 13.23
C ARG A 187 17.33 -6.41 13.19
N HIS A 188 17.12 -5.17 12.78
CA HIS A 188 15.81 -4.70 12.36
C HIS A 188 15.48 -5.23 10.97
N VAL A 189 14.20 -5.51 10.75
CA VAL A 189 13.62 -5.91 9.47
C VAL A 189 12.65 -4.84 9.02
N LEU A 190 12.73 -4.44 7.76
CA LEU A 190 11.73 -3.64 7.08
C LEU A 190 10.97 -4.55 6.12
N MET A 191 9.75 -4.92 6.48
CA MET A 191 8.89 -5.76 5.67
C MET A 191 7.94 -4.89 4.86
N VAL A 192 7.98 -5.02 3.54
CA VAL A 192 7.17 -4.23 2.61
C VAL A 192 6.18 -5.13 1.90
N VAL A 193 4.90 -4.88 2.13
CA VAL A 193 3.79 -5.49 1.37
C VAL A 193 3.14 -4.45 0.48
N ARG A 194 2.45 -4.90 -0.57
CA ARG A 194 1.67 -4.02 -1.46
C ARG A 194 0.33 -3.68 -0.80
N GLY A 195 0.27 -2.53 -0.10
CA GLY A 195 -0.94 -2.04 0.57
C GLY A 195 -1.34 -0.60 0.20
N ALA A 196 -2.37 -0.06 0.86
CA ALA A 196 -2.69 1.37 0.73
C ALA A 196 -1.51 2.22 1.26
N HIS A 197 -1.15 3.29 0.56
CA HIS A 197 -0.11 4.26 0.96
C HIS A 197 1.33 3.74 1.22
N HIS A 198 1.62 2.47 0.96
CA HIS A 198 2.97 1.86 1.17
C HIS A 198 4.15 2.67 0.59
N LYS A 199 3.99 3.31 -0.58
CA LYS A 199 5.03 4.19 -1.17
C LYS A 199 5.28 5.47 -0.37
N ASP A 200 4.21 6.06 0.16
CA ASP A 200 4.27 7.26 0.99
C ASP A 200 4.95 6.90 2.33
N ASP A 201 4.55 5.78 2.92
CA ASP A 201 5.13 5.27 4.17
C ASP A 201 6.65 4.98 4.02
N LEU A 202 7.06 4.33 2.92
CA LEU A 202 8.49 4.13 2.62
C LEU A 202 9.26 5.44 2.51
N THR A 203 8.66 6.45 1.87
CA THR A 203 9.28 7.77 1.74
C THR A 203 9.51 8.42 3.10
N VAL A 204 8.54 8.30 4.01
CA VAL A 204 8.65 8.80 5.38
C VAL A 204 9.70 8.03 6.19
N LEU A 205 9.89 6.74 5.92
CA LEU A 205 10.88 5.89 6.58
C LEU A 205 12.31 6.04 6.06
N ARG A 206 12.57 6.83 5.00
CA ARG A 206 13.93 7.04 4.47
C ARG A 206 15.01 7.35 5.53
N PRO A 207 14.78 8.22 6.53
CA PRO A 207 15.76 8.47 7.58
C PRO A 207 16.06 7.23 8.42
N TYR A 208 15.02 6.48 8.79
CA TYR A 208 15.13 5.23 9.53
C TYR A 208 15.93 4.18 8.74
N ILE A 209 15.61 4.00 7.45
CA ILE A 209 16.31 3.05 6.57
C ILE A 209 17.80 3.40 6.47
N ARG A 210 18.12 4.69 6.32
CA ARG A 210 19.51 5.17 6.20
C ARG A 210 20.32 4.98 7.47
N GLU A 211 19.73 5.23 8.65
CA GLU A 211 20.42 5.14 9.94
C GLU A 211 20.58 3.69 10.40
N TYR A 212 19.49 2.92 10.41
CA TYR A 212 19.47 1.57 10.98
C TYR A 212 19.88 0.49 9.98
N ARG A 213 19.80 0.78 8.67
CA ARG A 213 20.05 -0.19 7.59
C ARG A 213 19.38 -1.53 7.87
N PRO A 214 18.04 -1.56 8.04
CA PRO A 214 17.30 -2.79 8.30
C PRO A 214 17.46 -3.77 7.13
N VAL A 215 17.26 -5.07 7.40
CA VAL A 215 17.11 -6.06 6.33
C VAL A 215 15.77 -5.80 5.64
N CYS A 216 15.78 -5.56 4.34
CA CYS A 216 14.58 -5.26 3.56
C CYS A 216 13.98 -6.57 3.01
N ILE A 217 12.77 -6.91 3.47
CA ILE A 217 12.01 -8.06 2.98
C ILE A 217 10.87 -7.53 2.10
N GLY A 218 10.88 -7.88 0.82
CA GLY A 218 9.77 -7.62 -0.10
C GLY A 218 8.80 -8.80 -0.09
N VAL A 219 7.54 -8.55 0.23
CA VAL A 219 6.51 -9.59 0.26
C VAL A 219 5.61 -9.47 -0.96
N ASP A 220 5.51 -10.53 -1.76
CA ASP A 220 4.88 -10.53 -3.09
C ASP A 220 5.29 -9.27 -3.89
N GLY A 221 4.33 -8.54 -4.44
CA GLY A 221 4.55 -7.29 -5.17
C GLY A 221 5.10 -6.10 -4.34
N GLY A 222 5.37 -6.30 -3.05
CA GLY A 222 6.13 -5.37 -2.22
C GLY A 222 7.61 -5.29 -2.62
N ALA A 223 8.17 -6.36 -3.20
CA ALA A 223 9.52 -6.36 -3.76
C ALA A 223 9.68 -5.34 -4.90
N ASP A 224 8.69 -5.25 -5.79
CA ASP A 224 8.66 -4.23 -6.85
C ASP A 224 8.66 -2.82 -6.26
N THR A 225 7.87 -2.60 -5.20
CA THR A 225 7.79 -1.29 -4.53
C THR A 225 9.15 -0.87 -3.97
N LEU A 226 9.89 -1.80 -3.35
CA LEU A 226 11.23 -1.53 -2.85
C LEU A 226 12.12 -1.02 -4.00
N LEU A 227 12.17 -1.73 -5.13
CA LEU A 227 12.96 -1.31 -6.28
C LEU A 227 12.54 0.05 -6.84
N GLU A 228 11.24 0.26 -7.06
CA GLU A 228 10.69 1.52 -7.56
C GLU A 228 11.01 2.72 -6.66
N THR A 229 11.23 2.49 -5.36
CA THR A 229 11.58 3.53 -4.38
C THR A 229 13.09 3.67 -4.16
N GLY A 230 13.91 2.90 -4.90
CA GLY A 230 15.37 2.94 -4.85
C GLY A 230 15.98 2.09 -3.72
N HIS A 231 15.23 1.14 -3.17
CA HIS A 231 15.67 0.22 -2.14
C HIS A 231 15.76 -1.20 -2.72
N LYS A 232 16.93 -1.82 -2.65
CA LYS A 232 17.07 -3.22 -3.08
C LYS A 232 16.58 -4.16 -1.97
N PRO A 233 15.66 -5.11 -2.23
CA PRO A 233 15.32 -6.13 -1.25
C PRO A 233 16.52 -7.05 -0.98
N ASP A 234 16.68 -7.44 0.28
CA ASP A 234 17.62 -8.47 0.71
C ASP A 234 16.97 -9.86 0.55
N ILE A 235 15.69 -9.96 0.87
CA ILE A 235 14.88 -11.19 0.76
C ILE A 235 13.57 -10.85 0.04
N ILE A 236 13.09 -11.77 -0.80
CA ILE A 236 11.74 -11.73 -1.39
C ILE A 236 10.98 -12.97 -0.91
N VAL A 237 9.81 -12.77 -0.29
CA VAL A 237 8.95 -13.85 0.22
C VAL A 237 7.59 -13.80 -0.45
N GLY A 238 7.07 -14.94 -0.90
CA GLY A 238 5.66 -15.04 -1.31
C GLY A 238 5.41 -15.82 -2.59
N ASP A 239 4.31 -15.48 -3.26
CA ASP A 239 3.95 -16.04 -4.55
C ASP A 239 4.68 -15.29 -5.67
N MET A 240 5.60 -16.02 -6.31
CA MET A 240 6.50 -15.46 -7.31
C MET A 240 5.77 -15.07 -8.60
N ASP A 241 4.55 -15.52 -8.84
CA ASP A 241 3.71 -15.06 -9.95
C ASP A 241 3.28 -13.59 -9.79
N SER A 242 3.27 -13.09 -8.55
CA SER A 242 2.87 -11.71 -8.23
C SER A 242 4.03 -10.70 -8.26
N VAL A 243 5.25 -11.15 -8.56
CA VAL A 243 6.50 -10.36 -8.56
C VAL A 243 7.00 -10.14 -9.99
N SER A 244 7.60 -8.99 -10.31
CA SER A 244 8.19 -8.77 -11.64
C SER A 244 9.51 -9.53 -11.83
N ASP A 245 9.87 -9.84 -13.09
CA ASP A 245 11.15 -10.48 -13.40
C ASP A 245 12.34 -9.61 -12.98
N GLU A 246 12.21 -8.28 -13.05
CA GLU A 246 13.22 -7.33 -12.58
C GLU A 246 13.46 -7.48 -11.07
N ALA A 247 12.38 -7.60 -10.29
CA ALA A 247 12.47 -7.84 -8.85
C ALA A 247 13.04 -9.22 -8.53
N LEU A 248 12.61 -10.29 -9.21
CA LEU A 248 13.17 -11.62 -8.99
C LEU A 248 14.67 -11.69 -9.33
N ALA A 249 15.09 -11.01 -10.40
CA ALA A 249 16.47 -11.00 -10.86
C ALA A 249 17.36 -9.95 -10.15
N CYS A 250 16.85 -9.18 -9.19
CA CYS A 250 17.62 -8.12 -8.54
C CYS A 250 18.74 -8.66 -7.64
N GLY A 251 18.79 -9.97 -7.41
CA GLY A 251 19.78 -10.66 -6.57
C GLY A 251 19.45 -10.61 -5.08
N ALA A 252 18.16 -10.62 -4.75
CA ALA A 252 17.66 -10.91 -3.41
C ALA A 252 17.59 -12.42 -3.19
N GLU A 253 17.60 -12.86 -1.93
CA GLU A 253 17.33 -14.25 -1.59
C GLU A 253 15.84 -14.54 -1.76
N LEU A 254 15.50 -15.56 -2.57
CA LEU A 254 14.12 -15.87 -2.93
C LEU A 254 13.56 -16.98 -2.05
N ILE A 255 12.45 -16.70 -1.37
CA ILE A 255 11.74 -17.65 -0.52
C ILE A 255 10.33 -17.83 -1.07
N VAL A 256 10.12 -18.95 -1.75
CA VAL A 256 8.85 -19.29 -2.39
C VAL A 256 7.89 -19.79 -1.31
N HIS A 257 6.81 -19.05 -1.09
CA HIS A 257 5.74 -19.49 -0.22
C HIS A 257 4.99 -20.63 -0.90
N ALA A 258 4.98 -21.80 -0.25
CA ALA A 258 4.25 -22.98 -0.69
C ALA A 258 3.07 -23.26 0.21
N TYR A 259 2.06 -23.92 -0.35
CA TYR A 259 0.99 -24.52 0.45
C TYR A 259 1.57 -25.57 1.42
N PRO A 260 0.85 -25.91 2.52
CA PRO A 260 1.32 -26.91 3.49
C PRO A 260 1.64 -28.29 2.91
N ASP A 261 1.03 -28.65 1.77
CA ASP A 261 1.32 -29.89 1.05
C ASP A 261 2.63 -29.83 0.23
N GLY A 262 3.32 -28.70 0.24
CA GLY A 262 4.55 -28.43 -0.50
C GLY A 262 4.31 -27.94 -1.93
N THR A 263 3.07 -27.83 -2.38
CA THR A 263 2.75 -27.32 -3.72
C THR A 263 3.04 -25.82 -3.78
N ALA A 264 3.82 -25.40 -4.79
CA ALA A 264 4.27 -24.02 -4.93
C ALA A 264 4.09 -23.54 -6.38
N PRO A 265 2.94 -22.92 -6.75
CA PRO A 265 2.68 -22.50 -8.12
C PRO A 265 3.78 -21.61 -8.73
N GLY A 266 4.27 -20.63 -7.95
CA GLY A 266 5.35 -19.74 -8.37
C GLY A 266 6.74 -20.40 -8.52
N LEU A 267 6.92 -21.67 -8.11
CA LEU A 267 8.21 -22.35 -8.19
C LEU A 267 8.64 -22.64 -9.63
N ASP A 268 7.69 -23.01 -10.49
CA ASP A 268 7.96 -23.29 -11.90
C ASP A 268 8.53 -22.06 -12.61
N ARG A 269 7.98 -20.88 -12.30
CA ARG A 269 8.45 -19.60 -12.84
C ARG A 269 9.88 -19.29 -12.43
N VAL A 270 10.21 -19.41 -11.15
CA VAL A 270 11.58 -19.15 -10.64
C VAL A 270 12.58 -20.15 -11.22
N THR A 271 12.18 -21.42 -11.34
CA THR A 271 13.00 -22.47 -11.94
C THR A 271 13.27 -22.20 -13.42
N ALA A 272 12.25 -21.75 -14.18
CA ALA A 272 12.40 -21.38 -15.59
C ALA A 272 13.34 -20.19 -15.80
N LEU A 273 13.40 -19.26 -14.83
CA LEU A 273 14.35 -18.14 -14.83
C LEU A 273 15.77 -18.54 -14.40
N GLY A 274 15.97 -19.77 -13.92
CA GLY A 274 17.26 -20.28 -13.45
C GLY A 274 17.74 -19.60 -12.16
N LEU A 275 16.82 -19.09 -11.35
CA LEU A 275 17.12 -18.40 -10.11
C LEU A 275 17.10 -19.37 -8.92
N PRO A 276 18.06 -19.29 -7.99
CA PRO A 276 18.03 -20.11 -6.79
C PRO A 276 16.94 -19.62 -5.85
N CYS A 277 16.19 -20.55 -5.25
CA CYS A 277 15.19 -20.23 -4.25
C CYS A 277 15.04 -21.34 -3.21
N THR A 278 14.54 -20.95 -2.04
CA THR A 278 14.17 -21.86 -0.96
C THR A 278 12.66 -21.91 -0.85
N VAL A 279 12.08 -23.10 -0.72
CA VAL A 279 10.63 -23.25 -0.55
C VAL A 279 10.31 -23.21 0.94
N PHE A 280 9.29 -22.43 1.32
CA PHE A 280 8.74 -22.38 2.66
C PHE A 280 7.27 -22.83 2.65
N PRO A 281 6.98 -24.10 2.96
CA PRO A 281 5.62 -24.61 3.14
C PRO A 281 5.04 -24.10 4.46
N ALA A 282 3.96 -23.33 4.39
CA ALA A 282 3.24 -22.84 5.56
C ALA A 282 1.81 -22.48 5.16
N ALA A 283 0.84 -22.62 6.07
CA ALA A 283 -0.47 -22.02 5.86
C ALA A 283 -0.43 -20.52 6.16
N GLY A 284 -1.37 -19.79 5.55
CA GLY A 284 -1.57 -18.36 5.77
C GLY A 284 -1.24 -17.52 4.55
N THR A 285 -1.02 -16.23 4.76
CA THR A 285 -0.64 -15.30 3.69
C THR A 285 0.88 -15.16 3.60
N SER A 286 1.40 -14.72 2.45
CA SER A 286 2.84 -14.45 2.29
C SER A 286 3.38 -13.45 3.32
N GLU A 287 2.53 -12.51 3.78
CA GLU A 287 2.85 -11.55 4.85
C GLU A 287 3.09 -12.27 6.19
N ASP A 288 2.26 -13.26 6.51
CA ASP A 288 2.38 -14.06 7.74
C ASP A 288 3.67 -14.87 7.72
N VAL A 289 3.94 -15.54 6.60
CA VAL A 289 5.15 -16.34 6.39
C VAL A 289 6.42 -15.50 6.53
N ALA A 290 6.42 -14.28 5.95
CA ALA A 290 7.53 -13.35 6.10
C ALA A 290 7.73 -12.87 7.55
N MET A 291 6.64 -12.62 8.30
CA MET A 291 6.72 -12.28 9.73
C MET A 291 7.27 -13.43 10.57
N LEU A 292 6.79 -14.66 10.33
CA LEU A 292 7.24 -15.86 11.05
C LEU A 292 8.72 -16.14 10.78
N LEU A 293 9.14 -16.05 9.52
CA LEU A 293 10.56 -16.17 9.14
C LEU A 293 11.43 -15.13 9.87
N ALA A 294 11.01 -13.86 9.85
CA ALA A 294 11.78 -12.79 10.48
C ALA A 294 11.90 -12.98 12.00
N ASP A 295 10.81 -13.37 12.67
CA ASP A 295 10.79 -13.61 14.11
C ASP A 295 11.68 -14.80 14.50
N ASP A 296 11.53 -15.93 13.79
CA ASP A 296 12.28 -17.16 14.03
C ASP A 296 13.79 -16.96 13.84
N LYS A 297 14.19 -16.25 12.78
CA LYS A 297 15.60 -15.95 12.49
C LYS A 297 16.18 -14.81 13.34
N GLY A 298 15.50 -14.41 14.42
CA GLY A 298 16.06 -13.56 15.48
C GLY A 298 16.00 -12.07 15.20
N ALA A 299 15.10 -11.58 14.34
CA ALA A 299 14.89 -10.15 14.19
C ALA A 299 14.51 -9.51 15.55
N THR A 300 15.10 -8.35 15.84
CA THR A 300 14.84 -7.61 17.10
C THR A 300 13.66 -6.66 16.98
N LEU A 301 13.35 -6.22 15.75
CA LEU A 301 12.24 -5.35 15.41
C LEU A 301 11.81 -5.64 13.97
N ILE A 302 10.51 -5.76 13.74
CA ILE A 302 9.90 -5.92 12.42
C ILE A 302 9.04 -4.68 12.15
N VAL A 303 9.46 -3.87 11.18
CA VAL A 303 8.69 -2.70 10.72
C VAL A 303 7.88 -3.09 9.51
N ALA A 304 6.55 -3.14 9.65
CA ALA A 304 5.64 -3.49 8.56
C ALA A 304 5.18 -2.23 7.81
N VAL A 305 5.33 -2.25 6.48
CA VAL A 305 4.91 -1.17 5.57
C VAL A 305 3.82 -1.67 4.65
N GLY A 306 2.70 -0.95 4.58
CA GLY A 306 1.55 -1.32 3.75
C GLY A 306 0.70 -2.48 4.34
N GLY A 307 0.99 -2.92 5.56
CA GLY A 307 0.20 -3.93 6.25
C GLY A 307 -1.18 -3.40 6.66
N HIS A 308 -2.10 -4.32 6.96
CA HIS A 308 -3.46 -3.99 7.40
C HIS A 308 -3.43 -3.69 8.90
N SER A 309 -4.16 -2.68 9.33
CA SER A 309 -3.99 -2.06 10.66
C SER A 309 -5.22 -2.15 11.56
N ASN A 310 -6.37 -2.53 11.03
CA ASN A 310 -7.62 -2.57 11.80
C ASN A 310 -8.53 -3.74 11.43
N LEU A 311 -9.41 -4.12 12.37
CA LEU A 311 -10.34 -5.24 12.24
C LEU A 311 -11.26 -5.11 11.02
N VAL A 312 -11.64 -3.89 10.65
CA VAL A 312 -12.48 -3.65 9.48
C VAL A 312 -11.70 -4.04 8.23
N GLU A 313 -10.49 -3.49 8.00
CA GLU A 313 -9.58 -3.87 6.91
C GLU A 313 -9.31 -5.39 6.85
N PHE A 314 -9.24 -6.05 8.02
CA PHE A 314 -9.13 -7.51 8.10
C PHE A 314 -10.38 -8.22 7.55
N LEU A 315 -11.58 -7.75 7.93
CA LEU A 315 -12.86 -8.28 7.45
C LEU A 315 -13.12 -7.96 5.97
N GLU A 316 -12.63 -6.83 5.44
CA GLU A 316 -12.89 -6.40 4.05
C GLU A 316 -12.36 -7.36 2.99
N LYS A 317 -11.23 -8.04 3.27
CA LYS A 317 -10.60 -8.96 2.32
C LYS A 317 -11.27 -10.33 2.23
N GLY A 318 -12.25 -10.62 3.08
CA GLY A 318 -13.09 -11.82 3.05
C GLY A 318 -12.42 -13.08 2.51
N ARG A 319 -11.61 -13.78 3.33
CA ARG A 319 -11.08 -15.16 3.09
C ARG A 319 -10.22 -15.68 4.25
N GLY A 320 -9.94 -17.00 4.24
CA GLY A 320 -9.35 -17.82 5.32
C GLY A 320 -7.95 -17.44 5.85
N GLY A 321 -7.27 -16.43 5.30
CA GLY A 321 -5.99 -15.91 5.83
C GLY A 321 -6.14 -14.92 7.00
N MET A 322 -7.35 -14.52 7.39
CA MET A 322 -7.54 -13.61 8.53
C MET A 322 -7.05 -14.21 9.85
N ALA A 323 -7.34 -15.49 10.07
CA ALA A 323 -6.94 -16.24 11.25
C ALA A 323 -5.42 -16.29 11.37
N SER A 324 -4.73 -16.59 10.26
CA SER A 324 -3.28 -16.71 10.23
C SER A 324 -2.60 -15.38 10.54
N THR A 325 -3.06 -14.28 9.94
CA THR A 325 -2.48 -12.97 10.21
C THR A 325 -2.74 -12.50 11.63
N PHE A 326 -3.93 -12.72 12.17
CA PHE A 326 -4.22 -12.34 13.56
C PHE A 326 -3.30 -13.08 14.54
N LEU A 327 -3.20 -14.41 14.41
CA LEU A 327 -2.38 -15.25 15.30
C LEU A 327 -0.89 -14.99 15.13
N THR A 328 -0.42 -14.82 13.90
CA THR A 328 0.97 -14.48 13.63
C THR A 328 1.34 -13.15 14.27
N ARG A 329 0.49 -12.13 14.14
CA ARG A 329 0.70 -10.83 14.79
C ARG A 329 0.64 -10.90 16.32
N LEU A 330 -0.17 -11.78 16.89
CA LEU A 330 -0.14 -12.04 18.34
C LEU A 330 1.20 -12.64 18.77
N ARG A 331 1.74 -13.60 18.02
CA ARG A 331 3.07 -14.18 18.28
C ARG A 331 4.18 -13.12 18.17
N VAL A 332 4.23 -12.39 17.06
CA VAL A 332 5.32 -11.42 16.79
C VAL A 332 5.09 -10.05 17.44
N GLY A 333 3.97 -9.85 18.14
CA GLY A 333 3.49 -8.54 18.57
C GLY A 333 4.44 -7.74 19.46
N GLY A 334 5.32 -8.41 20.22
CA GLY A 334 6.35 -7.75 21.01
C GLY A 334 7.47 -7.10 20.19
N LYS A 335 7.60 -7.47 18.91
CA LYS A 335 8.64 -7.00 17.97
C LYS A 335 8.06 -6.31 16.74
N LEU A 336 6.75 -6.36 16.52
CA LEU A 336 6.10 -5.81 15.32
C LEU A 336 5.65 -4.36 15.53
N VAL A 337 6.07 -3.47 14.63
CA VAL A 337 5.65 -2.06 14.63
C VAL A 337 5.22 -1.64 13.22
N ASP A 338 4.12 -0.91 13.13
CA ASP A 338 3.66 -0.34 11.86
C ASP A 338 4.52 0.87 11.45
N ALA A 339 4.73 1.05 10.14
CA ALA A 339 5.44 2.18 9.55
C ALA A 339 4.96 3.54 10.09
N LYS A 340 3.64 3.71 10.29
CA LYS A 340 3.03 4.91 10.84
C LYS A 340 3.40 5.12 12.32
N GLY A 341 3.65 4.05 13.06
CA GLY A 341 4.15 4.11 14.44
C GLY A 341 5.60 4.58 14.49
N VAL A 342 6.45 4.03 13.63
CA VAL A 342 7.87 4.42 13.52
C VAL A 342 8.01 5.89 13.15
N SER A 343 7.25 6.36 12.15
CA SER A 343 7.33 7.75 11.69
C SER A 343 6.90 8.78 12.75
N ARG A 344 5.99 8.42 13.66
CA ARG A 344 5.55 9.28 14.76
C ARG A 344 6.56 9.36 15.90
N LEU A 345 7.27 8.26 16.16
CA LEU A 345 8.22 8.14 17.28
C LEU A 345 9.63 8.57 16.90
N TYR A 346 9.99 8.46 15.63
CA TYR A 346 11.33 8.76 15.17
C TYR A 346 11.50 10.27 14.93
N ARG A 347 12.19 10.93 15.87
CA ARG A 347 12.75 12.28 15.68
C ARG A 347 14.21 12.14 15.29
N SER A 348 14.66 12.91 14.29
CA SER A 348 16.02 12.83 13.77
C SER A 348 17.06 12.95 14.89
N ARG A 349 17.93 11.95 15.05
CA ARG A 349 19.17 12.12 15.82
C ARG A 349 20.13 13.00 15.01
N ILE A 350 20.93 13.81 15.70
CA ILE A 350 21.92 14.69 15.07
C ILE A 350 22.88 13.82 14.26
N SER A 351 23.01 14.10 12.96
CA SER A 351 23.92 13.35 12.08
C SER A 351 25.35 13.39 12.60
N ASN A 352 26.08 12.26 12.54
CA ASN A 352 27.51 12.21 12.86
C ASN A 352 28.32 13.23 12.06
N SER A 353 27.88 13.57 10.84
CA SER A 353 28.51 14.64 10.04
C SER A 353 28.34 16.01 10.66
N SER A 354 27.17 16.29 11.26
CA SER A 354 26.90 17.54 11.98
C SER A 354 27.72 17.60 13.27
N LEU A 355 27.87 16.47 13.97
CA LEU A 355 28.75 16.37 15.13
C LEU A 355 30.22 16.58 14.75
N ALA A 356 30.67 15.97 13.65
CA ALA A 356 32.01 16.15 13.12
C ALA A 356 32.25 17.60 12.66
N ALA A 357 31.27 18.24 12.01
CA ALA A 357 31.34 19.64 11.64
C ALA A 357 31.42 20.56 12.87
N LEU A 358 30.68 20.24 13.94
CA LEU A 358 30.76 20.96 15.21
C LEU A 358 32.14 20.82 15.85
N VAL A 359 32.67 19.60 15.92
CA VAL A 359 34.02 19.32 16.44
C VAL A 359 35.07 20.05 15.60
N LEU A 360 34.95 20.00 14.27
CA LEU A 360 35.85 20.69 13.37
C LEU A 360 35.77 22.20 13.58
N ALA A 361 34.58 22.78 13.68
CA ALA A 361 34.40 24.21 13.95
C ALA A 361 35.04 24.61 15.30
N ALA A 362 34.83 23.82 16.36
CA ALA A 362 35.46 24.05 17.65
C ALA A 362 37.00 23.96 17.57
N PHE A 363 37.53 22.93 16.88
CA PHE A 363 38.97 22.77 16.67
C PHE A 363 39.57 23.93 15.89
N THR A 364 38.89 24.35 14.81
CA THR A 364 39.32 25.49 13.99
C THR A 364 39.35 26.78 14.82
N THR A 365 38.37 26.96 15.70
CA THR A 365 38.30 28.11 16.61
C THR A 365 39.46 28.10 17.61
N ILE A 366 39.78 26.94 18.20
CA ILE A 366 40.93 26.79 19.11
C ILE A 366 42.24 27.10 18.40
N VAL A 367 42.46 26.53 17.21
CA VAL A 367 43.67 26.78 16.41
C VAL A 367 43.80 28.25 16.04
N ALA A 368 42.73 28.88 15.55
CA ALA A 368 42.72 30.30 15.22
C ALA A 368 43.03 31.16 16.46
N THR A 369 42.46 30.82 17.62
CA THR A 369 42.71 31.52 18.89
C THR A 369 44.18 31.39 19.33
N LEU A 370 44.78 30.20 19.21
CA LEU A 370 46.20 29.98 19.53
C LEU A 370 47.15 30.75 18.61
N LEU A 371 46.81 30.88 17.32
CA LEU A 371 47.63 31.60 16.35
C LEU A 371 47.61 33.12 16.57
N VAL A 372 46.45 33.67 16.96
CA VAL A 372 46.28 35.12 17.17
C VAL A 372 46.69 35.55 18.59
N SER A 373 46.59 34.65 19.58
CA SER A 373 46.91 34.95 20.98
C SER A 373 48.42 35.09 21.23
N PRO A 374 48.87 36.14 21.95
CA PRO A 374 50.26 36.29 22.39
C PRO A 374 50.76 35.12 23.26
N ALA A 375 49.88 34.53 24.07
CA ALA A 375 50.20 33.36 24.90
C ALA A 375 50.23 32.05 24.08
N GLY A 376 49.48 31.99 22.98
CA GLY A 376 49.41 30.79 22.12
C GLY A 376 50.72 30.46 21.42
N LYS A 377 51.53 31.48 21.09
CA LYS A 377 52.91 31.28 20.59
C LYS A 377 53.78 30.51 21.58
N GLY A 378 53.62 30.77 22.88
CA GLY A 378 54.35 30.07 23.95
C GLY A 378 53.95 28.60 24.09
N TYR A 379 52.66 28.30 24.00
CA TYR A 379 52.17 26.91 24.02
C TYR A 379 52.57 26.14 22.76
N LEU A 380 52.54 26.76 21.58
CA LEU A 380 52.95 26.13 20.32
C LEU A 380 54.44 25.76 20.30
N THR A 381 55.31 26.57 20.90
CA THR A 381 56.75 26.23 21.04
C THR A 381 56.99 25.03 21.96
N VAL A 382 56.22 24.89 23.05
CA VAL A 382 56.33 23.73 23.95
C VAL A 382 55.77 22.47 23.29
N LEU A 383 54.67 22.59 22.54
CA LEU A 383 54.10 21.47 21.80
C LEU A 383 55.03 21.01 20.67
N GLY A 384 55.70 21.95 20.00
CA GLY A 384 56.75 21.66 19.02
C GLY A 384 57.93 20.91 19.65
N SER A 385 58.42 21.34 20.82
CA SER A 385 59.53 20.66 21.47
C SER A 385 59.17 19.24 21.92
N VAL A 386 57.96 19.03 22.45
CA VAL A 386 57.48 17.69 22.85
C VAL A 386 57.27 16.79 21.63
N TRP A 387 56.83 17.34 20.50
CA TRP A 387 56.72 16.59 19.25
C TRP A 387 58.07 16.21 18.68
N ASP A 388 59.03 17.15 18.69
CA ASP A 388 60.40 16.88 18.28
C ASP A 388 61.05 15.82 19.18
N ASP A 389 60.85 15.90 20.51
CA ASP A 389 61.30 14.89 21.48
C ASP A 389 60.65 13.52 21.23
N PHE A 390 59.35 13.49 20.91
CA PHE A 390 58.63 12.27 20.57
C PHE A 390 59.14 11.66 19.25
N VAL A 391 59.36 12.47 18.22
CA VAL A 391 59.92 12.02 16.92
C VAL A 391 61.36 11.55 17.10
N PHE A 392 62.14 12.20 17.96
CA PHE A 392 63.50 11.78 18.29
C PHE A 392 63.52 10.44 19.03
N TRP A 393 62.64 10.27 20.02
CA TRP A 393 62.43 9.00 20.72
C TRP A 393 62.01 7.89 19.75
N LEU A 394 61.06 8.17 18.86
CA LEU A 394 60.55 7.20 17.89
C LEU A 394 61.64 6.80 16.88
N ARG A 395 62.48 7.74 16.43
CA ARG A 395 63.66 7.44 15.59
C ARG A 395 64.73 6.65 16.33
N GLY A 396 64.90 6.86 17.64
CA GLY A 396 65.83 6.10 18.48
C GLY A 396 65.37 4.67 18.81
N VAL A 397 64.07 4.35 18.63
CA VAL A 397 63.52 3.00 18.84
C VAL A 397 63.62 2.14 17.57
N PHE A 398 63.78 2.75 16.39
CA PHE A 398 63.90 2.06 15.10
C PHE A 398 65.33 2.07 14.52
N SER A 399 66.34 2.47 15.32
CA SER A 399 67.77 2.28 15.08
C SER A 399 68.36 1.43 16.19
#